data_AF-A0A8J8G121-F1
#
_entry.id   AF-A0A8J8G121-F1
#
_cell.length_a   1.000
_cell.length_b   1.000
_cell.length_c   1.000
_cell.angle_alpha   90.00
_cell.angle_beta   90.00
_cell.angle_gamma   90.00
#
_symmetry.space_group_name_H-M   'P 1'
#
loop_
_entity.id
_entity.type
_entity.pdbx_description
1 polymer ?
#
loop_
_entity_poly.entity_id
_entity_poly.type
_entity_poly.pdbx_seq_one_letter_code
_entity_poly.pdbx_strand_id
1 'polypeptide(L)'
;MINRTKQQTWPITLFQTLKSVIDTSPKYQRTEVWGKEKKQMLIDSILRGFDISQIYLAETREDSKYEYEVVDGQQRLSAIWGFFEDKLLIGEKAKE
;
A
#
# COMPACT_ATOMS: atom_id res chain seq x y z
N MET A 1 21.85 -6.85 -17.91
CA MET A 1 20.74 -5.88 -17.90
C MET A 1 20.81 -5.13 -16.58
N ILE A 2 20.83 -3.79 -16.60
CA ILE A 2 20.87 -3.00 -15.36
C ILE A 2 19.41 -2.87 -14.89
N ASN A 3 19.04 -3.54 -13.79
CA ASN A 3 17.76 -3.28 -13.12
C ASN A 3 17.81 -1.84 -12.57
N ARG A 4 17.26 -0.89 -13.33
CA ARG A 4 17.09 0.47 -12.85
C ARG A 4 15.79 0.54 -12.07
N THR A 5 15.87 0.91 -10.79
CA THR A 5 14.70 1.28 -10.01
C THR A 5 14.00 2.47 -10.67
N LYS A 6 12.71 2.32 -11.00
CA LYS A 6 11.90 3.39 -11.59
C LYS A 6 11.13 4.10 -10.48
N GLN A 7 11.55 5.31 -10.10
CA GLN A 7 10.83 6.14 -9.14
C GLN A 7 9.75 6.95 -9.83
N GLN A 8 8.52 6.92 -9.30
CA GLN A 8 7.36 7.62 -9.84
C GLN A 8 6.45 8.10 -8.70
N THR A 9 5.67 9.15 -8.97
CA THR A 9 4.57 9.58 -8.10
C THR A 9 3.26 9.08 -8.69
N TRP A 10 2.50 8.32 -7.90
CA TRP A 10 1.21 7.79 -8.30
C TRP A 10 0.10 8.41 -7.47
N PRO A 11 -1.07 8.74 -8.07
CA PRO A 11 -2.26 9.05 -7.31
C PRO A 11 -2.60 7.88 -6.39
N ILE A 12 -3.00 8.15 -5.14
CA ILE A 12 -3.37 7.08 -4.19
C ILE A 12 -4.53 6.23 -4.72
N THR A 13 -5.42 6.81 -5.52
CA THR A 13 -6.53 6.11 -6.19
C THR A 13 -6.04 5.01 -7.13
N LEU A 14 -4.83 5.11 -7.69
CA LEU A 14 -4.26 4.06 -8.53
C LEU A 14 -4.05 2.77 -7.74
N PHE A 15 -3.74 2.84 -6.45
CA PHE A 15 -3.59 1.63 -5.63
C PHE A 15 -4.92 0.87 -5.50
N GLN A 16 -6.08 1.51 -5.69
CA GLN A 16 -7.36 0.80 -5.73
C GLN A 16 -7.44 -0.14 -6.94
N THR A 17 -7.05 0.32 -8.12
CA THR A 17 -7.10 -0.48 -9.35
C THR A 17 -5.99 -1.51 -9.39
N LEU A 18 -4.82 -1.21 -8.80
CA LEU A 18 -3.68 -2.12 -8.77
C LEU A 18 -3.82 -3.26 -7.75
N LYS A 19 -4.84 -3.23 -6.88
CA LYS A 19 -4.98 -4.22 -5.80
C LYS A 19 -4.97 -5.68 -6.30
N SER A 20 -5.60 -5.96 -7.45
CA SER A 20 -5.68 -7.31 -8.01
C SER A 20 -4.38 -7.80 -8.63
N VAL A 21 -3.47 -6.89 -9.01
CA VAL A 21 -2.21 -7.21 -9.70
C VAL A 21 -0.98 -7.12 -8.80
N ILE A 22 -1.16 -6.76 -7.52
CA ILE A 22 -0.09 -6.69 -6.52
C ILE A 22 -0.19 -7.87 -5.54
N ASP A 23 0.87 -8.66 -5.41
CA ASP A 23 1.03 -9.64 -4.33
C ASP A 23 1.54 -8.96 -3.04
N THR A 24 0.71 -8.93 -2.02
CA THR A 24 1.07 -8.41 -0.68
C THR A 24 1.53 -9.48 0.30
N SER A 25 1.60 -10.73 -0.13
CA SER A 25 1.95 -11.88 0.69
C SER A 25 3.02 -12.78 0.07
N PRO A 26 4.10 -12.23 -0.53
CA PRO A 26 5.17 -13.08 -1.04
C PRO A 26 5.83 -13.81 0.14
N LYS A 27 6.44 -14.98 -0.13
CA LYS A 27 6.92 -15.93 0.91
C LYS A 27 7.87 -15.33 1.95
N TYR A 28 8.60 -14.27 1.59
CA TYR A 28 9.55 -13.58 2.46
C TYR A 28 8.92 -12.45 3.28
N GLN A 29 7.65 -12.11 3.05
CA GLN A 29 7.00 -10.98 3.69
C GLN A 29 6.56 -11.33 5.12
N ARG A 30 6.66 -10.35 6.02
CA ARG A 30 6.20 -10.50 7.40
C ARG A 30 4.66 -10.53 7.49
N THR A 31 4.17 -11.07 8.59
CA THR A 31 2.76 -10.97 8.94
C THR A 31 2.33 -9.51 9.11
N GLU A 32 1.06 -9.22 8.81
CA GLU A 32 0.42 -7.96 9.17
C GLU A 32 0.52 -7.73 10.69
N VAL A 33 1.05 -6.57 11.09
CA VAL A 33 1.24 -6.21 12.51
C VAL A 33 0.63 -4.85 12.86
N TRP A 34 0.13 -4.08 11.88
CA TRP A 34 -0.56 -2.83 12.18
C TRP A 34 -1.97 -3.13 12.66
N GLY A 35 -2.24 -2.76 13.91
CA GLY A 35 -3.59 -2.65 14.43
C GLY A 35 -4.37 -1.51 13.77
N LYS A 36 -5.68 -1.46 14.06
CA LYS A 36 -6.62 -0.49 13.50
C LYS A 36 -6.15 0.96 13.66
N GLU A 37 -5.71 1.35 14.86
CA GLU A 37 -5.29 2.73 15.15
C GLU A 37 -4.15 3.19 14.25
N LYS A 38 -3.11 2.36 14.07
CA LYS A 38 -1.97 2.70 13.23
C LYS A 38 -2.35 2.82 11.75
N LYS A 39 -3.27 1.98 11.28
CA LYS A 39 -3.83 2.10 9.92
C LYS A 39 -4.61 3.41 9.77
N GLN A 40 -5.45 3.77 10.76
CA GLN A 40 -6.19 5.02 10.76
C GLN A 40 -5.28 6.24 10.76
N MET A 41 -4.18 6.23 11.52
CA MET A 41 -3.19 7.31 11.53
C MET A 41 -2.54 7.54 10.15
N LEU A 42 -2.27 6.47 9.39
CA LEU A 42 -1.78 6.61 8.02
C LEU A 42 -2.81 7.29 7.13
N ILE A 43 -4.07 6.85 7.20
CA ILE A 43 -5.15 7.45 6.39
C ILE A 43 -5.35 8.92 6.75
N ASP A 44 -5.36 9.25 8.04
CA ASP A 44 -5.38 10.65 8.50
C ASP A 44 -4.23 11.46 7.91
N SER A 45 -3.01 10.91 7.94
CA SER A 45 -1.83 11.58 7.41
C SER A 45 -1.97 11.88 5.91
N ILE A 46 -2.46 10.90 5.15
CA ILE A 46 -2.74 11.01 3.72
C ILE A 46 -3.78 12.10 3.44
N LEU A 47 -4.89 12.11 4.18
CA LEU A 47 -5.98 13.07 3.97
C LEU A 47 -5.57 14.51 4.32
N ARG A 48 -4.66 14.67 5.28
CA ARG A 48 -4.06 15.98 5.64
C ARG A 48 -2.93 16.42 4.70
N GLY A 49 -2.57 15.60 3.71
CA GLY A 49 -1.53 15.92 2.73
C GLY A 49 -0.10 15.80 3.27
N PHE A 50 0.11 15.07 4.37
CA PHE A 50 1.45 14.75 4.84
C PHE A 50 2.12 13.74 3.91
N ASP A 51 3.44 13.89 3.75
CA ASP A 51 4.23 12.96 2.96
C ASP A 51 4.27 11.57 3.63
N ILE A 52 4.18 10.53 2.80
CA ILE A 52 4.24 9.14 3.26
C ILE A 52 5.44 8.45 2.63
N SER A 53 6.08 7.57 3.40
CA SER A 53 7.22 6.80 2.90
C SER A 53 6.85 6.00 1.65
N GLN A 54 7.78 5.97 0.70
CA GLN A 54 7.65 5.29 -0.60
C GLN A 54 7.18 3.84 -0.45
N ILE A 55 6.44 3.35 -1.45
CA ILE A 55 6.07 1.93 -1.59
C ILE A 55 7.01 1.31 -2.62
N TYR A 56 7.58 0.16 -2.29
CA TYR A 56 8.53 -0.55 -3.16
C TYR A 56 7.88 -1.79 -3.73
N LEU A 57 7.79 -1.83 -5.06
CA LEU A 57 7.25 -2.95 -5.83
C LEU A 57 8.36 -3.55 -6.69
N ALA A 58 8.42 -4.87 -6.73
CA ALA A 58 9.23 -5.61 -7.69
C ALA A 58 8.32 -6.10 -8.81
N GLU A 59 8.73 -5.88 -10.07
CA GLU A 59 8.07 -6.50 -11.22
C GLU A 59 8.28 -8.01 -11.16
N THR A 60 7.22 -8.76 -11.44
CA THR A 60 7.26 -10.22 -11.52
C THR A 60 7.58 -10.67 -12.95
N ARG A 61 7.62 -11.98 -13.17
CA ARG A 61 7.74 -12.57 -14.51
C ARG A 61 6.39 -12.51 -15.24
N GLU A 62 6.42 -12.48 -16.56
CA GLU A 62 5.21 -12.40 -17.41
C GLU A 62 4.22 -13.56 -17.19
N ASP A 63 4.68 -14.71 -16.71
CA ASP A 63 3.86 -15.90 -16.42
C ASP A 63 3.29 -15.90 -14.97
N SER A 64 3.58 -14.87 -14.18
CA SER A 64 3.07 -14.72 -12.82
C SER A 64 1.60 -14.31 -12.79
N LYS A 65 0.88 -14.73 -11.75
CA LYS A 65 -0.50 -14.28 -11.47
C LYS A 65 -0.59 -12.78 -11.18
N TYR A 66 0.45 -12.22 -10.56
CA TYR A 66 0.51 -10.81 -10.16
C TYR A 66 1.60 -10.13 -10.98
N GLU A 67 1.38 -8.88 -11.39
CA GLU A 67 2.36 -8.05 -12.11
C GLU A 67 3.46 -7.51 -11.17
N TYR A 68 3.12 -7.35 -9.89
CA TYR A 68 4.01 -6.79 -8.88
C TYR A 68 4.02 -7.62 -7.59
N GLU A 69 5.19 -7.72 -6.96
CA GLU A 69 5.34 -8.18 -5.57
C GLU A 69 5.70 -7.00 -4.67
N VAL A 70 5.08 -6.89 -3.51
CA VAL A 70 5.43 -5.86 -2.52
C VAL A 70 6.74 -6.24 -1.84
N VAL A 71 7.75 -5.39 -2.00
CA VAL A 71 9.01 -5.48 -1.27
C VAL A 71 8.90 -4.73 0.06
N ASP A 72 8.38 -3.50 0.04
CA ASP A 72 8.10 -2.70 1.24
C ASP A 72 6.80 -1.89 1.08
N GLY A 73 6.11 -1.65 2.20
CA GLY A 73 4.85 -0.90 2.22
C GLY A 73 3.58 -1.74 2.33
N GLN A 74 3.70 -3.04 2.61
CA GLN A 74 2.56 -3.95 2.80
C GLN A 74 1.49 -3.39 3.75
N GLN A 75 1.87 -2.92 4.94
CA GLN A 75 0.89 -2.40 5.92
C GLN A 75 0.25 -1.09 5.47
N ARG A 76 0.98 -0.30 4.66
CA ARG A 76 0.46 0.93 4.05
C ARG A 76 -0.60 0.61 3.00
N LEU A 77 -0.31 -0.34 2.10
CA LEU A 77 -1.26 -0.83 1.10
C LEU A 77 -2.50 -1.45 1.77
N SER A 78 -2.30 -2.25 2.80
CA SER A 78 -3.37 -2.85 3.62
C SER A 78 -4.29 -1.78 4.23
N ALA A 79 -3.73 -0.69 4.78
CA ALA A 79 -4.52 0.43 5.28
C ALA A 79 -5.26 1.19 4.17
N ILE A 80 -4.57 1.53 3.08
CA ILE A 80 -5.13 2.24 1.92
C ILE A 80 -6.31 1.45 1.32
N TRP A 81 -6.13 0.16 1.09
CA TRP A 81 -7.20 -0.70 0.57
C TRP A 81 -8.32 -0.91 1.56
N GLY A 82 -8.01 -1.08 2.85
CA GLY A 82 -9.03 -1.16 3.88
C GLY A 82 -9.91 0.09 3.92
N PHE A 83 -9.33 1.26 3.69
CA PHE A 83 -10.06 2.53 3.60
C PHE A 83 -10.96 2.58 2.35
N PHE A 84 -10.43 2.26 1.17
CA PHE A 84 -11.21 2.24 -0.07
C PHE A 84 -12.32 1.18 -0.11
N GLU A 85 -12.22 0.12 0.71
CA GLU A 85 -13.24 -0.94 0.83
C GLU A 85 -14.24 -0.68 1.96
N ASP A 86 -14.24 0.50 2.58
CA ASP A 86 -15.06 0.85 3.74
C ASP A 86 -14.87 -0.07 4.97
N LYS A 87 -13.78 -0.86 4.99
CA LYS A 87 -13.42 -1.75 6.11
C LYS A 87 -12.62 -1.05 7.20
N LEU A 88 -12.02 0.09 6.87
CA LEU A 88 -11.26 0.94 7.77
C LEU A 88 -11.88 2.34 7.80
N LEU A 89 -12.66 2.61 8.83
CA LEU A 89 -13.22 3.95 9.05
C LEU A 89 -12.14 4.93 9.51
N ILE A 90 -12.34 6.21 9.20
CA ILE A 90 -11.51 7.32 9.69
C ILE A 90 -11.56 7.34 11.23
N GLY A 91 -10.40 7.52 11.88
CA GLY A 91 -10.33 7.62 13.34
C GLY A 91 -11.01 8.89 13.86
N GLU A 92 -11.46 8.90 15.11
CA GLU A 92 -12.17 10.08 15.66
C GLU A 92 -11.30 11.36 15.65
N LYS A 93 -9.99 11.23 15.85
CA LYS A 93 -9.00 12.32 15.77
C LYS A 93 -8.83 12.92 14.37
N ALA A 94 -9.32 12.25 13.34
CA ALA A 94 -9.21 12.70 11.96
C ALA A 94 -10.44 13.49 11.48
N LYS A 95 -11.44 13.69 12.37
CA LYS A 95 -12.60 14.55 12.13
C LYS A 95 -12.39 16.00 12.58
N GLU A 96 -11.28 16.29 13.27
CA GLU A 96 -10.84 17.62 13.71
C GLU A 96 -9.88 18.27 12.71
#